data_AF-A0A6V8QAI9-F1
#
_entry.id   AF-A0A6V8QAI9-F1
#
_cell.length_a   1.000
_cell.length_b   1.000
_cell.length_c   1.000
_cell.angle_alpha   90.00
_cell.angle_beta   90.00
_cell.angle_gamma   90.00
#
_symmetry.space_group_name_H-M   'P 1'
#
loop_
_entity.id
_entity.type
_entity.pdbx_description
1 polymer ?
#
loop_
_entity_poly.entity_id
_entity_poly.type
_entity_poly.pdbx_seq_one_letter_code
_entity_poly.pdbx_strand_id
1 'polypeptide(L)' 'MTLDQKIYQDVQKLPASFQEEILDFIRYLLMKAERQEAREWSSLSLSSAMSGMEDEEPLYTLADLKVVFG' A
#
# COMPACT_ATOMS: atom_id res chain seq x y z
N MET A 1 11.75 -25.77 14.79
CA MET A 1 12.35 -24.58 14.15
C MET A 1 11.25 -23.66 13.70
N THR A 2 11.35 -22.40 14.06
CA THR A 2 10.47 -21.33 13.58
C THR A 2 10.90 -20.89 12.16
N LEU A 3 10.04 -20.13 11.46
CA LEU A 3 10.31 -19.70 10.08
C LEU A 3 11.53 -18.77 10.00
N ASP A 4 11.64 -17.83 10.94
CA ASP A 4 12.77 -16.91 11.10
C ASP A 4 14.10 -17.66 11.28
N GLN A 5 14.11 -18.74 12.06
CA GLN A 5 15.31 -19.57 12.26
C GLN A 5 15.75 -20.26 10.97
N LYS A 6 14.81 -20.72 10.13
CA LYS A 6 15.14 -21.34 8.84
C LYS A 6 15.72 -20.32 7.87
N ILE A 7 15.09 -19.15 7.76
CA ILE A 7 15.56 -18.05 6.91
C ILE A 7 16.99 -17.65 7.32
N TYR A 8 17.24 -17.47 8.61
CA TYR A 8 18.57 -17.11 9.10
C TYR A 8 19.63 -18.14 8.71
N GLN A 9 19.36 -19.44 8.91
CA GLN A 9 20.30 -20.49 8.55
C GLN A 9 20.58 -20.58 7.04
N ASP A 10 19.57 -20.33 6.20
CA ASP A 10 19.75 -20.39 4.76
C ASP A 10 20.47 -19.16 4.21
N VAL A 11 20.18 -17.97 4.75
CA VAL A 11 20.90 -16.73 4.41
C VAL A 11 22.40 -16.86 4.75
N GLN A 12 22.74 -17.47 5.90
CA GLN A 12 24.13 -17.67 6.30
C GLN A 12 24.94 -18.56 5.35
N LYS A 13 24.29 -19.44 4.58
CA LYS A 13 24.97 -20.32 3.62
C LYS A 13 25.28 -19.62 2.29
N LEU A 14 24.68 -18.46 2.04
CA LEU A 14 24.82 -17.73 0.78
C LEU A 14 26.08 -16.83 0.78
N PRO A 15 26.69 -16.60 -0.40
CA PRO A 15 27.70 -15.57 -0.56
C PRO A 15 27.17 -14.17 -0.23
N ALA A 16 28.05 -13.27 0.20
CA ALA A 16 27.69 -11.91 0.63
C ALA A 16 26.87 -11.13 -0.41
N SER A 17 27.21 -11.25 -1.71
CA SER A 17 26.47 -10.59 -2.79
C SER A 17 24.99 -10.98 -2.83
N PHE A 18 24.67 -12.23 -2.53
CA PHE A 18 23.29 -12.71 -2.49
C PHE A 18 22.61 -12.35 -1.16
N GLN A 19 23.35 -12.22 -0.06
CA GLN A 19 22.81 -11.71 1.20
C GLN A 19 22.38 -10.24 1.07
N GLU A 20 23.14 -9.43 0.33
CA GLU A 20 22.78 -8.04 0.01
C GLU A 20 21.50 -7.97 -0.84
N GLU A 21 21.37 -8.82 -1.85
CA GLU A 21 20.15 -8.91 -2.66
C GLU A 21 18.92 -9.29 -1.82
N ILE A 22 19.06 -10.24 -0.89
CA ILE A 22 18.00 -10.61 0.05
C ILE A 22 17.62 -9.42 0.94
N LEU A 23 18.60 -8.66 1.43
CA LEU A 23 18.35 -7.49 2.25
C LEU A 23 17.51 -6.45 1.48
N ASP A 24 17.84 -6.20 0.22
CA ASP A 24 17.08 -5.28 -0.62
C ASP A 24 15.66 -5.79 -0.90
N PHE A 25 15.50 -7.09 -1.11
CA PHE A 25 14.18 -7.69 -1.26
C PHE A 25 13.32 -7.57 0.02
N ILE A 26 13.91 -7.79 1.20
CA ILE A 26 13.22 -7.61 2.49
C ILE A 26 12.78 -6.15 2.65
N ARG A 27 13.64 -5.18 2.34
CA ARG A 27 13.30 -3.74 2.38
C ARG A 27 12.15 -3.41 1.45
N TYR A 28 12.17 -3.95 0.23
CA TYR A 28 11.07 -3.79 -0.71
C TYR A 28 9.75 -4.34 -0.16
N LEU A 29 9.77 -5.54 0.44
CA LEU A 29 8.58 -6.14 1.02
C LEU A 29 8.01 -5.33 2.19
N LEU A 30 8.87 -4.78 3.05
CA LEU A 30 8.45 -3.89 4.14
C LEU A 30 7.77 -2.63 3.59
N MET A 31 8.40 -1.94 2.63
CA MET A 31 7.81 -0.77 1.99
C MET A 31 6.48 -1.09 1.28
N LYS A 32 6.37 -2.28 0.67
CA LYS A 32 5.14 -2.73 0.02
C LYS A 32 4.02 -2.96 1.05
N ALA A 33 4.34 -3.54 2.21
CA ALA A 33 3.37 -3.77 3.29
C ALA A 33 2.81 -2.44 3.83
N GLU A 34 3.69 -1.47 4.11
CA GLU A 34 3.28 -0.12 4.56
C GLU A 34 2.36 0.57 3.54
N ARG A 35 2.69 0.50 2.24
CA ARG A 35 1.85 1.06 1.18
C ARG A 35 0.50 0.37 1.07
N GLN A 36 0.46 -0.94 1.30
CA GLN A 36 -0.78 -1.70 1.27
C GLN A 36 -1.68 -1.30 2.44
N GLU A 37 -1.13 -1.21 3.65
CA GLU A 37 -1.86 -0.74 4.83
C GLU A 37 -2.41 0.68 4.63
N ALA A 38 -1.60 1.60 4.08
CA ALA A 38 -2.04 2.96 3.78
C ALA A 38 -3.20 3.01 2.77
N ARG A 39 -3.18 2.14 1.75
CA ARG A 39 -4.27 2.02 0.76
C ARG A 39 -5.54 1.48 1.40
N GLU A 40 -5.43 0.45 2.23
CA GLU A 40 -6.55 -0.12 2.96
C GLU A 40 -7.18 0.91 3.90
N TRP A 41 -6.36 1.65 4.64
CA TRP A 41 -6.81 2.78 5.46
C TRP A 41 -7.51 3.87 4.65
N SER A 42 -6.94 4.27 3.50
CA SER A 42 -7.56 5.27 2.63
C SER A 42 -8.93 4.81 2.12
N SER A 43 -9.06 3.53 1.74
CA SER A 43 -10.33 2.96 1.28
C SER A 43 -11.37 2.92 2.39
N LEU A 44 -10.98 2.48 3.59
CA LEU A 44 -11.86 2.44 4.76
C LEU A 44 -12.32 3.84 5.17
N SER A 45 -11.41 4.81 5.18
CA SER A 45 -11.71 6.20 5.52
C SER A 45 -12.69 6.82 4.52
N LEU A 46 -12.49 6.59 3.22
CA LEU A 46 -13.40 7.11 2.18
C LEU A 46 -14.79 6.48 2.30
N SER A 47 -14.86 5.15 2.41
CA SER A 47 -16.13 4.44 2.59
C SER A 47 -16.87 4.91 3.85
N SER A 48 -16.14 5.14 4.94
CA SER A 48 -16.72 5.65 6.19
C SER A 48 -17.21 7.10 6.06
N ALA A 49 -16.51 7.96 5.32
CA ALA A 49 -16.92 9.34 5.08
C ALA A 49 -18.15 9.44 4.16
N MET A 50 -18.26 8.54 3.18
CA MET A 50 -19.39 8.49 2.24
C MET A 50 -20.63 7.82 2.83
N SER A 51 -20.46 6.98 3.86
CA SER A 51 -21.55 6.28 4.54
C SER A 51 -22.58 7.28 5.09
N GLY A 52 -23.77 7.30 4.52
CA GLY A 52 -24.86 8.23 4.87
C GLY A 52 -25.04 9.41 3.90
N MET A 53 -24.09 9.62 2.98
CA MET A 53 -24.20 10.58 1.86
C MET A 53 -24.49 9.89 0.52
N GLU A 54 -24.69 8.57 0.51
CA GLU A 54 -24.79 7.74 -0.70
C GLU A 54 -26.02 8.06 -1.57
N ASP A 55 -27.12 8.46 -0.93
CA ASP A 55 -28.39 8.80 -1.59
C ASP A 55 -28.60 10.32 -1.73
N GLU A 56 -27.62 11.15 -1.37
CA GLU A 56 -27.71 12.60 -1.51
C GLU A 56 -27.57 13.01 -2.98
N GLU A 57 -28.49 13.85 -3.47
CA GLU A 57 -28.35 14.40 -4.81
C GLU A 57 -27.13 15.34 -4.90
N PRO A 58 -26.32 15.22 -5.97
CA PRO A 58 -25.14 16.07 -6.13
C PRO A 58 -25.56 17.52 -6.32
N LEU A 59 -25.09 18.39 -5.41
CA LEU A 59 -25.38 19.84 -5.42
C LEU A 59 -24.74 20.59 -6.60
N TYR A 60 -23.73 19.99 -7.24
CA TYR A 60 -22.98 20.58 -8.34
C TYR A 60 -22.75 19.55 -9.44
N THR A 61 -22.63 20.05 -10.66
CA THR A 61 -22.41 19.28 -11.87
C THR A 61 -21.14 19.75 -12.59
N LEU A 62 -20.72 19.01 -13.61
CA LEU A 62 -19.60 19.44 -14.46
C LEU A 62 -19.87 20.78 -15.17
N ALA A 63 -21.14 21.18 -15.32
CA ALA A 63 -21.51 22.47 -15.91
C ALA A 63 -21.14 23.66 -15.01
N ASP A 64 -20.93 23.43 -13.71
CA ASP A 64 -20.55 24.47 -12.75
C ASP A 64 -19.03 24.77 -12.76
N LEU A 65 -18.24 24.00 -13.53
CA LEU A 65 -16.81 24.23 -13.69
C LEU A 65 -16.55 25.50 -14.51
N LYS A 66 -15.92 26.50 -13.88
CA LYS A 66 -15.59 27.79 -14.53
C LYS A 66 -14.52 27.70 -15.61
N VAL A 67 -13.71 26.65 -15.60
CA VAL A 67 -12.59 26.47 -16.54
C VAL A 67 -12.64 25.04 -17.05
N VAL A 68 -12.71 24.92 -18.37
CA VAL A 68 -12.60 23.64 -19.09
C VAL A 68 -11.28 23.68 -19.84
N PHE A 69 -10.35 22.80 -19.49
CA PHE A 69 -9.11 22.61 -20.23
C PHE A 69 -9.39 21.61 -21.35
N GLY A 70 -9.31 22.08 -22.61
CA GLY A 70 -9.43 21.28 -23.82
C GLY A 70 -8.16 21.32 -24.64
#